data_AF-A0A6J6SCZ5-F1
#
_entry.id   AF-A0A6J6SCZ5-F1
#
_cell.length_a   1.000
_cell.length_b   1.000
_cell.length_c   1.000
_cell.angle_alpha   90.00
_cell.angle_beta   90.00
_cell.angle_gamma   90.00
#
_symmetry.space_group_name_H-M   'P 1'
#
loop_
_entity.id
_entity.type
_entity.pdbx_description
1 polymer ?
#
loop_
_entity_poly.entity_id
_entity_poly.type
_entity_poly.pdbx_seq_one_letter_code
_entity_poly.pdbx_strand_id
1 'polypeptide(L)'
;MFVVAVSIAGVVLAQVPVSAAVSGGPCSKLGAKAKSGAAALVCVKSGGRLVWRRANASGAAGKVPSVPSSATWQWDHARSAWTPTGAPPKCTDPIIPAGGLLDFGSAVSILQPGQSRGGSFKPHGGVRWSNYGEYVSGVRITVPFDGVVTKAWHYTTGGTYQFGVDIVNPCGFMVRLGHLRTPSPAFSTILATLGSAAPDDSRETLLNPPVTVKAGAVIATEVGNPDPSNPDFLGSYIDFGLLDLRSPNTPPGASSATNAANEYSLFSVCWYEAEYLAAADRMIAAALPFSGGDPSSAYCRRR
;
A
#
# COMPACT_ATOMS: atom_id res chain seq x y z
N MET A 1 31.45 40.46 79.40
CA MET A 1 30.22 40.22 78.59
C MET A 1 30.69 39.56 77.30
N PHE A 2 30.65 38.22 77.26
CA PHE A 2 31.24 37.40 76.20
C PHE A 2 30.20 37.15 75.10
N VAL A 3 30.56 37.44 73.85
CA VAL A 3 29.79 37.09 72.65
C VAL A 3 30.42 35.83 72.05
N VAL A 4 29.67 34.74 72.03
CA VAL A 4 30.04 33.46 71.40
C VAL A 4 29.61 33.51 69.94
N ALA A 5 30.58 33.46 69.02
CA ALA A 5 30.33 33.31 67.59
C ALA A 5 30.51 31.84 67.18
N VAL A 6 29.41 31.25 66.71
CA VAL A 6 29.33 29.89 66.17
C VAL A 6 29.92 29.87 64.76
N SER A 7 30.96 29.04 64.54
CA SER A 7 31.54 28.79 63.22
C SER A 7 30.92 27.54 62.60
N ILE A 8 30.18 27.69 61.50
CA ILE A 8 29.64 26.59 60.70
C ILE A 8 30.68 26.21 59.65
N ALA A 9 31.24 25.01 59.79
CA ALA A 9 32.14 24.41 58.79
C ALA A 9 31.32 23.99 57.56
N GLY A 10 31.53 24.69 56.43
CA GLY A 10 30.95 24.33 55.14
C GLY A 10 31.68 23.15 54.51
N VAL A 11 30.96 22.06 54.24
CA VAL A 11 31.41 20.94 53.42
C VAL A 11 31.55 21.41 51.97
N VAL A 12 32.78 21.43 51.46
CA VAL A 12 33.06 21.68 50.04
C VAL A 12 32.77 20.37 49.27
N LEU A 13 31.61 20.31 48.61
CA LEU A 13 31.32 19.29 47.60
C LEU A 13 32.22 19.57 46.38
N ALA A 14 33.24 18.74 46.19
CA ALA A 14 34.04 18.74 44.98
C ALA A 14 33.15 18.45 43.78
N GLN A 15 32.94 19.46 42.93
CA GLN A 15 32.24 19.29 41.67
C GLN A 15 33.08 18.40 40.76
N VAL A 16 32.60 17.20 40.49
CA VAL A 16 33.18 16.32 39.46
C VAL A 16 33.07 17.08 38.13
N PRO A 17 34.17 17.28 37.38
CA PRO A 17 34.11 18.02 36.13
C PRO A 17 33.18 17.27 35.17
N VAL A 18 32.10 17.95 34.77
CA VAL A 18 31.21 17.50 33.70
C VAL A 18 32.08 17.45 32.44
N SER A 19 32.44 16.24 32.01
CA SER A 19 33.21 16.05 30.78
C SER A 19 32.47 16.73 29.63
N ALA A 20 33.14 17.66 28.95
CA ALA A 20 32.57 18.36 27.82
C ALA A 20 32.09 17.36 26.76
N ALA A 21 30.95 17.65 26.11
CA ALA A 21 30.43 16.79 25.07
C ALA A 21 31.44 16.72 23.90
N VAL A 22 31.83 15.52 23.49
CA VAL A 22 32.75 15.28 22.35
C VAL A 22 32.08 14.30 21.38
N SER A 23 32.22 14.53 20.08
CA SER A 23 31.71 13.62 19.05
C SER A 23 32.27 12.21 19.25
N GLY A 24 31.40 11.19 19.24
CA GLY A 24 31.73 9.80 19.55
C GLY A 24 31.69 9.46 21.05
N GLY A 25 31.67 10.46 21.93
CA GLY A 25 31.55 10.27 23.37
C GLY A 25 30.14 9.85 23.81
N PRO A 26 30.00 9.24 25.00
CA PRO A 26 28.71 8.79 25.50
C PRO A 26 27.77 9.95 25.83
N CYS A 27 26.48 9.74 25.66
CA CYS A 27 25.43 10.66 26.07
C CYS A 27 24.29 9.91 26.77
N SER A 28 23.59 10.58 27.69
CA SER A 28 22.60 9.94 28.56
C SER A 28 21.17 9.98 28.03
N LYS A 29 20.88 10.82 27.03
CA LYS A 29 19.51 11.06 26.55
C LYS A 29 19.45 11.25 25.04
N LEU A 30 18.76 10.35 24.35
CA LEU A 30 18.54 10.41 22.90
C LEU A 30 17.91 11.77 22.51
N GLY A 31 18.43 12.39 21.46
CA GLY A 31 17.97 13.69 20.97
C GLY A 31 18.46 14.91 21.78
N ALA A 32 19.19 14.70 22.89
CA ALA A 32 19.85 15.82 23.58
C ALA A 32 20.80 16.56 22.62
N LYS A 33 20.94 17.87 22.81
CA LYS A 33 21.80 18.74 22.01
C LYS A 33 22.91 19.30 22.90
N ALA A 34 24.13 19.36 22.38
CA ALA A 34 25.27 19.96 23.05
C ALA A 34 26.14 20.76 22.07
N LYS A 35 27.10 21.52 22.59
CA LYS A 35 28.12 22.20 21.79
C LYS A 35 29.50 21.74 22.23
N SER A 36 30.38 21.55 21.27
CA SER A 36 31.79 21.22 21.49
C SER A 36 32.63 22.14 20.59
N GLY A 37 33.18 23.20 21.18
CA GLY A 37 33.72 24.33 20.41
C GLY A 37 32.67 24.90 19.44
N ALA A 38 33.01 24.98 18.16
CA ALA A 38 32.12 25.46 17.09
C ALA A 38 31.11 24.41 16.57
N ALA A 39 31.23 23.14 16.97
CA ALA A 39 30.37 22.07 16.47
C ALA A 39 29.13 21.88 17.37
N ALA A 40 27.95 21.89 16.77
CA ALA A 40 26.73 21.39 17.42
C ALA A 40 26.74 19.85 17.40
N LEU A 41 26.34 19.23 18.50
CA LEU A 41 26.24 17.78 18.67
C LEU A 41 24.78 17.38 19.00
N VAL A 42 24.34 16.23 18.51
CA VAL A 42 23.08 15.58 18.87
C VAL A 42 23.37 14.16 19.36
N CYS A 43 22.73 13.77 20.47
CA CYS A 43 22.82 12.43 21.01
C CYS A 43 21.98 11.47 20.16
N VAL A 44 22.61 10.45 19.58
CA VAL A 44 21.96 9.46 18.71
C VAL A 44 22.26 8.03 19.20
N LYS A 45 21.40 7.08 18.83
CA LYS A 45 21.65 5.66 19.09
C LYS A 45 22.58 5.10 18.00
N SER A 46 23.70 4.51 18.41
CA SER A 46 24.66 3.85 17.52
C SER A 46 24.95 2.47 18.08
N GLY A 47 24.38 1.43 17.46
CA GLY A 47 24.34 0.09 18.05
C GLY A 47 23.55 0.06 19.36
N GLY A 48 24.09 -0.63 20.38
CA GLY A 48 23.47 -0.75 21.71
C GLY A 48 23.71 0.43 22.67
N ARG A 49 24.34 1.53 22.23
CA ARG A 49 24.74 2.66 23.08
C ARG A 49 24.33 4.02 22.50
N LEU A 50 24.22 5.02 23.36
CA LEU A 50 23.94 6.41 23.00
C LEU A 50 25.25 7.20 22.90
N VAL A 51 25.47 7.89 21.78
CA VAL A 51 26.69 8.66 21.52
C VAL A 51 26.39 10.02 20.89
N TRP A 52 27.24 11.01 21.17
CA TRP A 52 27.18 12.32 20.52
C TRP A 52 27.64 12.24 19.06
N ARG A 53 26.89 12.84 18.12
CA ARG A 53 27.31 13.04 16.73
C ARG A 53 27.19 14.51 16.33
N ARG A 54 28.05 14.99 15.43
CA ARG A 54 27.95 16.35 14.89
C ARG A 54 26.62 16.53 14.15
N ALA A 55 25.91 17.60 14.50
CA ALA A 55 24.77 18.07 13.73
C ALA A 55 25.32 18.66 12.43
N ASN A 56 24.93 18.09 11.30
CA ASN A 56 25.29 18.67 10.01
C ASN A 56 24.63 20.05 9.89
N ALA A 57 25.43 21.05 9.51
CA ALA A 57 24.97 22.40 9.24
C ALA A 57 24.15 22.42 7.95
N SER A 58 22.85 22.15 8.06
CA SER A 58 21.86 22.49 7.05
C SER A 58 20.74 23.26 7.75
N GLY A 59 21.06 24.51 8.06
CA GLY A 59 20.21 25.49 8.71
C GLY A 59 20.55 26.89 8.21
N ALA A 60 20.55 27.07 6.89
CA ALA A 60 20.38 28.36 6.25
C ALA A 60 19.06 28.30 5.50
N ALA A 61 18.22 29.33 5.68
CA ALA A 61 16.98 29.53 4.94
C ALA A 61 17.29 29.82 3.46
N GLY A 62 17.77 28.80 2.74
CA GLY A 62 17.68 28.71 1.29
C GLY A 62 16.48 27.82 0.98
N LYS A 63 15.76 28.14 -0.10
CA LYS A 63 14.77 27.27 -0.72
C LYS A 63 15.31 25.84 -0.68
N VAL A 64 14.75 25.01 0.21
CA VAL A 64 15.00 23.57 0.20
C VAL A 64 14.64 23.17 -1.23
N PRO A 65 15.55 22.55 -2.01
CA PRO A 65 15.10 21.80 -3.16
C PRO A 65 14.14 20.78 -2.58
N SER A 66 12.84 21.05 -2.74
CA SER A 66 11.80 20.10 -2.39
C SER A 66 12.25 18.81 -3.06
N VAL A 67 12.57 17.78 -2.27
CA VAL A 67 12.47 16.42 -2.77
C VAL A 67 11.12 16.40 -3.48
N PRO A 68 11.05 16.20 -4.81
CA PRO A 68 9.76 16.25 -5.47
C PRO A 68 8.89 15.26 -4.72
N SER A 69 7.86 15.77 -4.05
CA SER A 69 6.84 14.93 -3.45
C SER A 69 6.35 14.10 -4.62
N SER A 70 6.69 12.81 -4.63
CA SER A 70 6.21 11.91 -5.67
C SER A 70 4.70 12.13 -5.77
N ALA A 71 4.20 12.47 -6.95
CA ALA A 71 2.79 12.80 -7.13
C ALA A 71 1.92 11.73 -6.46
N THR A 72 0.92 12.16 -5.70
CA THR A 72 -0.13 11.27 -5.19
C THR A 72 -1.40 11.54 -5.96
N TRP A 73 -2.27 10.54 -6.08
CA TRP A 73 -3.53 10.68 -6.81
C TRP A 73 -4.69 10.72 -5.83
N GLN A 74 -5.62 11.64 -6.07
CA GLN A 74 -6.80 11.85 -5.26
C GLN A 74 -8.04 11.88 -6.16
N TRP A 75 -9.10 11.24 -5.71
CA TRP A 75 -10.39 11.26 -6.38
C TRP A 75 -11.09 12.61 -6.12
N ASP A 76 -11.36 13.35 -7.18
CA ASP A 76 -12.18 14.56 -7.16
C ASP A 76 -13.63 14.18 -7.43
N HIS A 77 -14.44 14.13 -6.37
CA HIS A 77 -15.87 13.81 -6.45
C HIS A 77 -16.67 14.80 -7.29
N ALA A 78 -16.28 16.08 -7.33
CA ALA A 78 -17.01 17.10 -8.08
C ALA A 78 -16.77 16.94 -9.59
N ARG A 79 -15.57 16.53 -9.98
CA ARG A 79 -15.19 16.33 -11.38
C ARG A 79 -15.36 14.91 -11.87
N SER A 80 -15.63 13.95 -10.98
CA SER A 80 -15.55 12.52 -11.28
C SER A 80 -14.23 12.16 -11.96
N ALA A 81 -13.13 12.67 -11.42
CA ALA A 81 -11.81 12.52 -12.02
C ALA A 81 -10.72 12.26 -10.98
N TRP A 82 -9.72 11.47 -11.35
CA TRP A 82 -8.50 11.37 -10.57
C TRP A 82 -7.59 12.55 -10.88
N THR A 83 -7.07 13.19 -9.83
CA THR A 83 -6.20 14.36 -9.93
C THR A 83 -4.88 14.11 -9.20
N PRO A 84 -3.73 14.40 -9.83
CA PRO A 84 -2.45 14.28 -9.15
C PRO A 84 -2.15 15.54 -8.32
N THR A 85 -1.56 15.36 -7.14
CA THR A 85 -1.15 16.45 -6.24
C THR A 85 0.13 17.17 -6.68
N GLY A 86 0.79 16.67 -7.74
CA GLY A 86 2.00 17.23 -8.34
C GLY A 86 2.20 16.66 -9.75
N ALA A 87 3.33 16.97 -10.39
CA ALA A 87 3.64 16.42 -11.71
C ALA A 87 3.92 14.90 -11.60
N PRO A 88 3.11 14.02 -12.22
CA PRO A 88 3.37 12.59 -12.20
C PRO A 88 4.69 12.26 -12.92
N PRO A 89 5.54 11.38 -12.37
CA PRO A 89 6.70 10.89 -13.10
C PRO A 89 6.26 10.02 -14.29
N LYS A 90 7.17 9.79 -15.24
CA LYS A 90 6.95 8.81 -16.31
C LYS A 90 6.78 7.42 -15.70
N CYS A 91 5.80 6.66 -16.17
CA CYS A 91 5.62 5.26 -15.77
C CYS A 91 6.74 4.37 -16.32
N THR A 92 7.08 3.34 -15.54
CA THR A 92 7.82 2.19 -16.07
C THR A 92 6.93 1.40 -17.04
N ASP A 93 7.58 0.74 -17.98
CA ASP A 93 6.91 -0.09 -18.99
C ASP A 93 7.62 -1.46 -19.03
N PRO A 94 6.94 -2.57 -18.69
CA PRO A 94 5.55 -2.65 -18.22
C PRO A 94 5.35 -2.03 -16.83
N ILE A 95 4.11 -1.70 -16.46
CA ILE A 95 3.80 -1.21 -15.11
C ILE A 95 3.83 -2.33 -14.06
N ILE A 96 3.45 -3.56 -14.43
CA ILE A 96 3.57 -4.75 -13.61
C ILE A 96 4.69 -5.64 -14.20
N PRO A 97 5.84 -5.76 -13.52
CA PRO A 97 6.93 -6.63 -13.98
C PRO A 97 6.55 -8.11 -13.85
N ALA A 98 7.27 -8.98 -14.56
CA ALA A 98 7.03 -10.42 -14.53
C ALA A 98 7.09 -10.97 -13.11
N GLY A 99 6.04 -11.67 -12.68
CA GLY A 99 5.91 -12.20 -11.32
C GLY A 99 5.80 -11.12 -10.22
N GLY A 100 5.59 -9.85 -10.60
CA GLY A 100 5.60 -8.72 -9.66
C GLY A 100 4.34 -8.62 -8.79
N LEU A 101 3.21 -9.08 -9.29
CA LEU A 101 1.93 -9.11 -8.57
C LEU A 101 1.57 -10.51 -8.07
N LEU A 102 1.65 -11.49 -8.98
CA LEU A 102 1.27 -12.88 -8.79
C LEU A 102 1.97 -13.74 -9.85
N ASP A 103 1.96 -15.05 -9.64
CA ASP A 103 2.39 -16.02 -10.66
C ASP A 103 1.20 -16.43 -11.53
N PHE A 104 1.20 -16.00 -12.80
CA PHE A 104 0.14 -16.37 -13.75
C PHE A 104 0.27 -17.83 -14.22
N GLY A 105 1.45 -18.45 -14.11
CA GLY A 105 1.68 -19.83 -14.55
C GLY A 105 0.93 -20.88 -13.72
N SER A 106 0.54 -20.53 -12.50
CA SER A 106 -0.28 -21.37 -11.61
C SER A 106 -1.78 -21.05 -11.67
N ALA A 107 -2.19 -20.02 -12.43
CA ALA A 107 -3.60 -19.70 -12.60
C ALA A 107 -4.27 -20.66 -13.60
N VAL A 108 -5.55 -20.94 -13.40
CA VAL A 108 -6.35 -21.86 -14.23
C VAL A 108 -7.37 -21.12 -15.09
N SER A 109 -7.80 -19.91 -14.69
CA SER A 109 -8.76 -19.11 -15.44
C SER A 109 -8.75 -17.64 -15.00
N ILE A 110 -9.36 -16.77 -15.82
CA ILE A 110 -9.52 -15.35 -15.53
C ILE A 110 -10.97 -14.89 -15.68
N LEU A 111 -11.38 -13.91 -14.90
CA LEU A 111 -12.59 -13.12 -15.16
C LEU A 111 -12.20 -11.85 -15.91
N GLN A 112 -13.03 -11.44 -16.87
CA GLN A 112 -12.74 -10.23 -17.63
C GLN A 112 -13.08 -8.97 -16.82
N PRO A 113 -12.24 -7.93 -16.88
CA PRO A 113 -12.63 -6.61 -16.40
C PRO A 113 -13.74 -6.04 -17.28
N GLY A 114 -14.68 -5.32 -16.68
CA GLY A 114 -15.79 -4.68 -17.39
C GLY A 114 -16.97 -5.61 -17.71
N GLN A 115 -17.16 -6.68 -16.92
CA GLN A 115 -18.30 -7.59 -17.03
C GLN A 115 -19.49 -7.14 -16.21
N SER A 116 -20.70 -7.38 -16.69
CA SER A 116 -21.91 -7.33 -15.87
C SER A 116 -22.20 -8.72 -15.32
N ARG A 117 -21.85 -8.95 -14.04
CA ARG A 117 -22.02 -10.25 -13.37
C ARG A 117 -22.56 -10.09 -11.96
N GLY A 118 -23.39 -11.04 -11.52
CA GLY A 118 -24.04 -10.97 -10.20
C GLY A 118 -24.88 -9.70 -10.01
N GLY A 119 -25.60 -9.28 -11.06
CA GLY A 119 -26.49 -8.10 -11.02
C GLY A 119 -25.79 -6.74 -10.97
N SER A 120 -24.46 -6.67 -11.13
CA SER A 120 -23.71 -5.41 -11.11
C SER A 120 -22.58 -5.36 -12.14
N PHE A 121 -22.25 -4.16 -12.59
CA PHE A 121 -21.07 -3.93 -13.43
C PHE A 121 -19.80 -4.05 -12.59
N LYS A 122 -18.82 -4.78 -13.09
CA LYS A 122 -17.55 -5.07 -12.41
C LYS A 122 -16.39 -4.43 -13.19
N PRO A 123 -15.83 -3.31 -12.70
CA PRO A 123 -14.74 -2.64 -13.39
C PRO A 123 -13.42 -3.45 -13.35
N HIS A 124 -13.32 -4.41 -12.44
CA HIS A 124 -12.21 -5.34 -12.30
C HIS A 124 -12.52 -6.71 -12.91
N GLY A 125 -11.45 -7.41 -13.28
CA GLY A 125 -11.48 -8.82 -13.60
C GLY A 125 -11.23 -9.67 -12.36
N GLY A 126 -10.61 -10.81 -12.58
CA GLY A 126 -10.15 -11.69 -11.52
C GLY A 126 -9.22 -12.76 -12.05
N VAL A 127 -8.48 -13.37 -11.14
CA VAL A 127 -7.58 -14.49 -11.42
C VAL A 127 -7.94 -15.63 -10.49
N ARG A 128 -7.92 -16.86 -11.00
CA ARG A 128 -8.28 -18.05 -10.25
C ARG A 128 -7.21 -19.12 -10.34
N TRP A 129 -6.97 -19.81 -9.22
CA TRP A 129 -5.99 -20.90 -9.06
C TRP A 129 -6.65 -22.28 -8.81
N SER A 130 -7.98 -22.36 -8.83
CA SER A 130 -8.72 -23.60 -8.62
C SER A 130 -9.99 -23.68 -9.48
N ASN A 131 -10.54 -24.88 -9.67
CA ASN A 131 -11.87 -25.00 -10.26
C ASN A 131 -12.97 -24.62 -9.26
N TYR A 132 -14.22 -24.56 -9.72
CA TYR A 132 -15.37 -24.32 -8.83
C TYR A 132 -15.53 -25.46 -7.84
N GLY A 133 -15.67 -25.14 -6.54
CA GLY A 133 -15.74 -26.13 -5.48
C GLY A 133 -14.38 -26.69 -5.02
N GLU A 134 -13.26 -26.17 -5.53
CA GLU A 134 -11.91 -26.60 -5.13
C GLU A 134 -11.13 -25.47 -4.47
N TYR A 135 -10.22 -25.80 -3.55
CA TYR A 135 -9.33 -24.82 -2.91
C TYR A 135 -7.85 -25.20 -3.09
N VAL A 136 -7.04 -24.21 -3.44
CA VAL A 136 -5.57 -24.30 -3.53
C VAL A 136 -4.96 -23.29 -2.56
N SER A 137 -4.22 -23.77 -1.58
CA SER A 137 -3.54 -22.92 -0.59
C SER A 137 -2.22 -22.34 -1.12
N GLY A 138 -1.67 -21.36 -0.39
CA GLY A 138 -0.33 -20.83 -0.65
C GLY A 138 -0.24 -19.85 -1.82
N VAL A 139 -1.38 -19.33 -2.30
CA VAL A 139 -1.39 -18.29 -3.32
C VAL A 139 -0.88 -16.97 -2.72
N ARG A 140 0.32 -16.57 -3.13
CA ARG A 140 0.98 -15.36 -2.66
C ARG A 140 0.75 -14.19 -3.60
N ILE A 141 0.37 -13.04 -3.04
CA ILE A 141 0.18 -11.78 -3.76
C ILE A 141 1.18 -10.74 -3.26
N THR A 142 1.84 -10.05 -4.18
CA THR A 142 2.87 -9.03 -3.89
C THR A 142 2.52 -7.67 -4.45
N VAL A 143 3.14 -6.64 -3.89
CA VAL A 143 3.04 -5.26 -4.39
C VAL A 143 3.84 -5.17 -5.70
N PRO A 144 3.23 -4.83 -6.85
CA PRO A 144 3.92 -4.86 -8.14
C PRO A 144 4.84 -3.67 -8.38
N PHE A 145 4.63 -2.56 -7.67
CA PHE A 145 5.40 -1.33 -7.82
C PHE A 145 5.45 -0.54 -6.52
N ASP A 146 6.43 0.35 -6.39
CA ASP A 146 6.45 1.34 -5.31
C ASP A 146 5.21 2.23 -5.39
N GLY A 147 4.56 2.48 -4.24
CA GLY A 147 3.32 3.23 -4.22
C GLY A 147 2.79 3.49 -2.83
N VAL A 148 1.52 3.88 -2.77
CA VAL A 148 0.79 4.10 -1.52
C VAL A 148 -0.51 3.32 -1.51
N VAL A 149 -0.83 2.69 -0.40
CA VAL A 149 -2.17 2.18 -0.12
C VAL A 149 -3.04 3.37 0.23
N THR A 150 -4.03 3.67 -0.62
CA THR A 150 -4.94 4.81 -0.42
C THR A 150 -6.23 4.38 0.25
N LYS A 151 -6.71 3.17 -0.07
CA LYS A 151 -7.91 2.58 0.54
C LYS A 151 -7.67 1.13 0.89
N ALA A 152 -8.35 0.67 1.93
CA ALA A 152 -8.40 -0.71 2.34
C ALA A 152 -9.79 -1.05 2.87
N TRP A 153 -10.14 -2.33 2.85
CA TRP A 153 -11.38 -2.84 3.45
C TRP A 153 -11.16 -4.27 3.92
N HIS A 154 -11.98 -4.70 4.87
CA HIS A 154 -12.04 -6.09 5.32
C HIS A 154 -13.42 -6.45 5.87
N TYR A 155 -13.77 -7.72 5.71
CA TYR A 155 -15.09 -8.24 6.01
C TYR A 155 -15.00 -9.75 6.22
N THR A 156 -16.11 -10.38 6.55
CA THR A 156 -16.24 -11.83 6.50
C THR A 156 -17.32 -12.23 5.50
N THR A 157 -17.09 -13.27 4.71
CA THR A 157 -18.13 -13.86 3.84
C THR A 157 -18.26 -15.33 4.18
N GLY A 158 -19.46 -15.76 4.57
CA GLY A 158 -19.67 -17.12 5.08
C GLY A 158 -18.77 -17.47 6.27
N GLY A 159 -18.43 -16.49 7.11
CA GLY A 159 -17.50 -16.66 8.24
C GLY A 159 -16.00 -16.62 7.88
N THR A 160 -15.66 -16.57 6.59
CA THR A 160 -14.27 -16.46 6.13
C THR A 160 -13.84 -15.01 6.07
N TYR A 161 -12.75 -14.66 6.77
CA TYR A 161 -12.15 -13.33 6.69
C TYR A 161 -11.60 -13.04 5.28
N GLN A 162 -11.91 -11.85 4.77
CA GLN A 162 -11.34 -11.34 3.53
C GLN A 162 -11.01 -9.86 3.65
N PHE A 163 -10.09 -9.41 2.81
CA PHE A 163 -9.71 -8.01 2.71
C PHE A 163 -9.38 -7.62 1.27
N GLY A 164 -9.26 -6.32 1.07
CA GLY A 164 -8.78 -5.76 -0.18
C GLY A 164 -8.11 -4.41 0.02
N VAL A 165 -7.41 -3.98 -1.02
CA VAL A 165 -6.56 -2.78 -1.02
C VAL A 165 -6.52 -2.13 -2.38
N ASP A 166 -6.39 -0.80 -2.37
CA ASP A 166 -6.05 0.01 -3.55
C ASP A 166 -4.63 0.55 -3.37
N ILE A 167 -3.72 0.17 -4.28
CA ILE A 167 -2.33 0.61 -4.30
C ILE A 167 -2.09 1.51 -5.51
N VAL A 168 -1.70 2.75 -5.26
CA VAL A 168 -1.50 3.78 -6.28
C VAL A 168 -0.01 4.02 -6.49
N ASN A 169 0.45 3.85 -7.74
CA ASN A 169 1.75 4.29 -8.19
C ASN A 169 1.75 5.80 -8.45
N PRO A 170 2.82 6.54 -8.09
CA PRO A 170 2.91 7.97 -8.38
C PRO A 170 2.71 8.35 -9.85
N CYS A 171 3.06 7.46 -10.78
CA CYS A 171 2.94 7.71 -12.21
C CYS A 171 1.48 7.66 -12.72
N GLY A 172 0.52 7.21 -11.90
CA GLY A 172 -0.92 7.24 -12.23
C GLY A 172 -1.57 5.90 -12.56
N PHE A 173 -1.00 4.79 -12.10
CA PHE A 173 -1.68 3.50 -12.11
C PHE A 173 -2.14 3.09 -10.73
N MET A 174 -3.29 2.42 -10.66
CA MET A 174 -3.79 1.79 -9.45
C MET A 174 -3.96 0.29 -9.67
N VAL A 175 -3.50 -0.50 -8.72
CA VAL A 175 -3.88 -1.91 -8.58
C VAL A 175 -4.90 -2.02 -7.46
N ARG A 176 -6.06 -2.58 -7.81
CA ARG A 176 -7.17 -2.85 -6.90
C ARG A 176 -7.33 -4.35 -6.73
N LEU A 177 -7.27 -4.81 -5.49
CA LEU A 177 -7.30 -6.24 -5.15
C LEU A 177 -8.38 -6.51 -4.12
N GLY A 178 -9.18 -7.56 -4.35
CA GLY A 178 -10.19 -8.06 -3.41
C GLY A 178 -10.09 -9.56 -3.22
N HIS A 179 -10.85 -10.11 -2.26
CA HIS A 179 -10.83 -11.53 -1.89
C HIS A 179 -9.44 -12.03 -1.44
N LEU A 180 -8.63 -11.16 -0.83
CA LEU A 180 -7.40 -11.56 -0.14
C LEU A 180 -7.76 -12.11 1.24
N ARG A 181 -7.05 -13.11 1.77
CA ARG A 181 -7.42 -13.78 3.04
C ARG A 181 -6.39 -13.59 4.15
N THR A 182 -5.16 -14.05 3.94
CA THR A 182 -4.13 -14.01 4.99
C THR A 182 -3.17 -12.85 4.75
N PRO A 183 -3.35 -11.68 5.40
CA PRO A 183 -2.48 -10.52 5.22
C PRO A 183 -1.06 -10.78 5.73
N SER A 184 -0.08 -10.14 5.11
CA SER A 184 1.27 -10.08 5.68
C SER A 184 1.32 -9.19 6.92
N PRO A 185 2.37 -9.26 7.77
CA PRO A 185 2.46 -8.40 8.96
C PRO A 185 2.32 -6.90 8.68
N ALA A 186 2.84 -6.44 7.53
CA ALA A 186 2.72 -5.04 7.12
C ALA A 186 1.27 -4.67 6.80
N PHE A 187 0.56 -5.54 6.07
CA PHE A 187 -0.85 -5.31 5.71
C PHE A 187 -1.80 -5.55 6.89
N SER A 188 -1.50 -6.48 7.79
CA SER A 188 -2.23 -6.62 9.06
C SER A 188 -2.17 -5.34 9.88
N THR A 189 -1.03 -4.64 9.86
CA THR A 189 -0.90 -3.34 10.55
C THR A 189 -1.79 -2.27 9.92
N ILE A 190 -1.93 -2.25 8.59
CA ILE A 190 -2.84 -1.34 7.88
C ILE A 190 -4.29 -1.67 8.25
N LEU A 191 -4.67 -2.95 8.15
CA LEU A 191 -6.03 -3.43 8.39
C LEU A 191 -6.47 -3.22 9.86
N ALA A 192 -5.53 -3.27 10.80
CA ALA A 192 -5.78 -2.97 12.22
C ALA A 192 -6.17 -1.50 12.50
N THR A 193 -5.98 -0.59 11.54
CA THR A 193 -6.45 0.81 11.65
C THR A 193 -7.92 0.99 11.24
N LEU A 194 -8.52 -0.03 10.63
CA LEU A 194 -9.92 -0.02 10.22
C LEU A 194 -10.81 -0.43 11.42
N GLY A 195 -12.10 -0.12 11.33
CA GLY A 195 -13.09 -0.70 12.25
C GLY A 195 -13.14 -2.23 12.12
N SER A 196 -13.77 -2.93 13.05
CA SER A 196 -13.87 -4.40 13.01
C SER A 196 -14.49 -4.90 11.69
N ALA A 197 -13.95 -6.00 11.16
CA ALA A 197 -14.52 -6.67 9.99
C ALA A 197 -15.96 -7.13 10.30
N ALA A 198 -16.92 -6.66 9.51
CA ALA A 198 -18.32 -7.06 9.61
C ALA A 198 -18.69 -8.04 8.50
N PRO A 199 -19.68 -8.94 8.72
CA PRO A 199 -20.17 -9.83 7.69
C PRO A 199 -20.65 -9.08 6.44
N ASP A 200 -20.11 -9.47 5.29
CA ASP A 200 -20.42 -8.99 3.93
C ASP A 200 -20.31 -7.47 3.71
N ASP A 201 -19.66 -6.76 4.64
CA ASP A 201 -19.44 -5.31 4.56
C ASP A 201 -18.16 -4.96 3.81
N SER A 202 -18.23 -4.98 2.49
CA SER A 202 -17.09 -4.66 1.60
C SER A 202 -16.84 -3.15 1.41
N ARG A 203 -17.37 -2.28 2.29
CA ARG A 203 -17.15 -0.83 2.16
C ARG A 203 -15.69 -0.45 2.40
N GLU A 204 -15.20 0.43 1.54
CA GLU A 204 -13.85 0.96 1.58
C GLU A 204 -13.64 1.96 2.71
N THR A 205 -12.46 1.92 3.32
CA THR A 205 -11.96 2.96 4.22
C THR A 205 -10.81 3.69 3.55
N LEU A 206 -10.94 5.02 3.44
CA LEU A 206 -9.84 5.89 3.03
C LEU A 206 -8.78 5.94 4.12
N LEU A 207 -7.52 5.64 3.77
CA LEU A 207 -6.39 5.76 4.66
C LEU A 207 -5.87 7.21 4.65
N ASN A 208 -5.84 7.82 5.83
CA ASN A 208 -5.34 9.19 6.00
C ASN A 208 -4.41 9.28 7.22
N PRO A 209 -3.08 9.41 7.02
CA PRO A 209 -2.40 9.49 5.72
C PRO A 209 -2.38 8.14 4.96
N PRO A 210 -2.25 8.13 3.62
CA PRO A 210 -1.96 6.92 2.85
C PRO A 210 -0.68 6.23 3.32
N VAL A 211 -0.62 4.90 3.20
CA VAL A 211 0.52 4.10 3.70
C VAL A 211 1.46 3.73 2.57
N THR A 212 2.75 4.08 2.67
CA THR A 212 3.75 3.74 1.64
C THR A 212 4.05 2.25 1.63
N VAL A 213 4.14 1.68 0.42
CA VAL A 213 4.53 0.29 0.18
C VAL A 213 5.62 0.23 -0.90
N LYS A 214 6.38 -0.87 -0.89
CA LYS A 214 7.49 -1.12 -1.82
C LYS A 214 7.20 -2.31 -2.70
N ALA A 215 7.66 -2.25 -3.95
CA ALA A 215 7.60 -3.37 -4.88
C ALA A 215 8.19 -4.64 -4.24
N GLY A 216 7.55 -5.79 -4.48
CA GLY A 216 7.94 -7.09 -3.93
C GLY A 216 7.51 -7.33 -2.47
N ALA A 217 6.98 -6.32 -1.77
CA ALA A 217 6.39 -6.54 -0.45
C ALA A 217 5.18 -7.47 -0.55
N VAL A 218 5.00 -8.33 0.46
CA VAL A 218 3.88 -9.29 0.49
C VAL A 218 2.61 -8.57 0.90
N ILE A 219 1.54 -8.76 0.12
CA ILE A 219 0.20 -8.30 0.48
C ILE A 219 -0.51 -9.40 1.26
N ALA A 220 -0.63 -10.57 0.63
CA ALA A 220 -1.32 -11.73 1.16
C ALA A 220 -0.56 -13.02 0.87
N THR A 221 -0.78 -14.04 1.71
CA THR A 221 -0.24 -15.39 1.55
C THR A 221 -1.31 -16.44 1.24
N GLU A 222 -2.58 -16.04 1.31
CA GLU A 222 -3.74 -16.86 0.97
C GLU A 222 -4.82 -15.96 0.38
N VAL A 223 -5.64 -16.52 -0.50
CA VAL A 223 -6.73 -15.83 -1.20
C VAL A 223 -8.02 -16.66 -1.18
N GLY A 224 -9.13 -16.04 -1.60
CA GLY A 224 -10.41 -16.69 -1.82
C GLY A 224 -11.09 -17.19 -0.53
N ASN A 225 -11.87 -18.25 -0.67
CA ASN A 225 -12.59 -18.89 0.43
C ASN A 225 -12.19 -20.37 0.51
N PRO A 226 -11.61 -20.83 1.63
CA PRO A 226 -11.33 -22.23 1.88
C PRO A 226 -12.54 -22.96 2.46
N ASP A 227 -12.43 -24.28 2.58
CA ASP A 227 -13.37 -25.08 3.37
C ASP A 227 -13.30 -24.70 4.87
N PRO A 228 -14.43 -24.66 5.59
CA PRO A 228 -15.80 -24.87 5.12
C PRO A 228 -16.44 -23.56 4.62
N SER A 229 -16.51 -23.39 3.30
CA SER A 229 -17.35 -22.37 2.66
C SER A 229 -18.43 -23.05 1.82
N ASN A 230 -19.53 -22.35 1.54
CA ASN A 230 -20.51 -22.83 0.56
C ASN A 230 -19.78 -23.17 -0.77
N PRO A 231 -20.06 -24.33 -1.41
CA PRO A 231 -19.52 -24.71 -2.71
C PRO A 231 -19.54 -23.60 -3.78
N ASP A 232 -20.55 -22.73 -3.75
CA ASP A 232 -20.68 -21.60 -4.69
C ASP A 232 -19.59 -20.53 -4.50
N PHE A 233 -19.01 -20.42 -3.30
CA PHE A 233 -17.95 -19.47 -2.96
C PHE A 233 -16.58 -20.14 -2.77
N LEU A 234 -16.53 -21.47 -2.66
CA LEU A 234 -15.31 -22.24 -2.45
C LEU A 234 -14.38 -22.06 -3.66
N GLY A 235 -13.17 -21.60 -3.39
CA GLY A 235 -12.24 -21.24 -4.45
C GLY A 235 -11.03 -20.45 -3.99
N SER A 236 -9.92 -20.62 -4.71
CA SER A 236 -8.76 -19.73 -4.64
C SER A 236 -8.81 -18.75 -5.79
N TYR A 237 -9.24 -17.53 -5.51
CA TYR A 237 -9.38 -16.45 -6.49
C TYR A 237 -9.18 -15.09 -5.86
N ILE A 238 -8.90 -14.10 -6.70
CA ILE A 238 -8.93 -12.68 -6.35
C ILE A 238 -9.75 -11.90 -7.36
N ASP A 239 -10.28 -10.78 -6.90
CA ASP A 239 -10.62 -9.69 -7.80
C ASP A 239 -9.34 -8.93 -8.16
N PHE A 240 -9.13 -8.68 -9.45
CA PHE A 240 -7.97 -7.94 -9.96
C PHE A 240 -8.40 -6.83 -10.91
N GLY A 241 -8.27 -5.58 -10.44
CA GLY A 241 -8.41 -4.37 -11.24
C GLY A 241 -7.06 -3.70 -11.45
N LEU A 242 -6.81 -3.28 -12.69
CA LEU A 242 -5.78 -2.31 -13.02
C LEU A 242 -6.48 -1.09 -13.61
N LEU A 243 -6.11 0.09 -13.11
CA LEU A 243 -6.68 1.36 -13.55
C LEU A 243 -5.58 2.30 -14.01
N ASP A 244 -5.79 2.96 -15.14
CA ASP A 244 -4.99 4.10 -15.59
C ASP A 244 -5.71 5.39 -15.18
N LEU A 245 -5.28 5.98 -14.06
CA LEU A 245 -5.89 7.16 -13.45
C LEU A 245 -5.71 8.44 -14.30
N ARG A 246 -4.84 8.39 -15.30
CA ARG A 246 -4.53 9.54 -16.16
C ARG A 246 -5.52 9.70 -17.31
N SER A 247 -6.28 8.66 -17.62
CA SER A 247 -7.05 8.59 -18.87
C SER A 247 -8.40 7.89 -18.64
N PRO A 248 -9.49 8.65 -18.45
CA PRO A 248 -10.82 8.07 -18.33
C PRO A 248 -11.26 7.50 -19.68
N ASN A 249 -11.81 6.28 -19.64
CA ASN A 249 -12.61 5.69 -20.69
C ASN A 249 -13.96 6.39 -20.83
N THR A 250 -14.64 6.14 -21.94
CA THR A 250 -16.07 6.44 -22.08
C THR A 250 -16.86 5.62 -21.06
N PRO A 251 -17.86 6.21 -20.37
CA PRO A 251 -18.70 5.46 -19.43
C PRO A 251 -19.29 4.20 -20.08
N PRO A 252 -19.19 3.02 -19.45
CA PRO A 252 -19.61 1.75 -20.05
C PRO A 252 -21.14 1.52 -20.11
N GLY A 253 -21.93 2.59 -20.33
CA GLY A 253 -23.38 2.57 -20.42
C GLY A 253 -24.11 3.12 -19.18
N ALA A 254 -25.43 3.31 -19.29
CA ALA A 254 -26.27 4.01 -18.29
C ALA A 254 -26.31 3.36 -16.89
N SER A 255 -25.82 2.13 -16.73
CA SER A 255 -25.78 1.42 -15.44
C SER A 255 -24.64 1.83 -14.50
N SER A 256 -23.72 2.72 -14.92
CA SER A 256 -22.63 3.24 -14.08
C SER A 256 -23.01 4.52 -13.30
N ALA A 257 -24.29 4.73 -13.02
CA ALA A 257 -24.86 6.02 -12.63
C ALA A 257 -24.49 6.59 -11.23
N THR A 258 -23.50 6.03 -10.52
CA THR A 258 -23.05 6.57 -9.22
C THR A 258 -21.60 7.05 -9.29
N ASN A 259 -21.26 8.09 -8.52
CA ASN A 259 -19.87 8.58 -8.42
C ASN A 259 -18.89 7.49 -7.95
N ALA A 260 -19.34 6.56 -7.11
CA ALA A 260 -18.55 5.41 -6.69
C ALA A 260 -18.32 4.41 -7.83
N ALA A 261 -19.31 4.22 -8.71
CA ALA A 261 -19.12 3.43 -9.93
C ALA A 261 -18.13 4.11 -10.87
N ASN A 262 -18.18 5.44 -10.99
CA ASN A 262 -17.28 6.20 -11.88
C ASN A 262 -15.83 6.20 -11.42
N GLU A 263 -15.57 6.25 -10.10
CA GLU A 263 -14.22 6.27 -9.52
C GLU A 263 -13.31 5.19 -10.11
N TYR A 264 -13.85 3.99 -10.30
CA TYR A 264 -13.09 2.86 -10.85
C TYR A 264 -13.46 2.54 -12.30
N SER A 265 -14.75 2.59 -12.65
CA SER A 265 -15.20 2.11 -13.96
C SER A 265 -14.74 2.98 -15.11
N LEU A 266 -14.53 4.28 -14.89
CA LEU A 266 -14.00 5.13 -15.94
C LEU A 266 -12.51 4.85 -16.18
N PHE A 267 -11.75 4.38 -15.20
CA PHE A 267 -10.29 4.31 -15.33
C PHE A 267 -9.75 2.88 -15.48
N SER A 268 -10.62 1.87 -15.36
CA SER A 268 -10.23 0.46 -15.49
C SER A 268 -9.80 0.09 -16.90
N VAL A 269 -8.79 -0.76 -17.02
CA VAL A 269 -8.24 -1.18 -18.31
C VAL A 269 -8.30 -2.70 -18.48
N CYS A 270 -8.24 -3.16 -19.74
CA CYS A 270 -7.98 -4.56 -20.02
C CYS A 270 -6.53 -4.91 -19.71
N TRP A 271 -6.28 -5.39 -18.49
CA TRP A 271 -4.94 -5.55 -17.94
C TRP A 271 -4.08 -6.61 -18.64
N TYR A 272 -4.68 -7.59 -19.33
CA TYR A 272 -3.95 -8.67 -20.01
C TYR A 272 -3.80 -8.52 -21.54
N GLU A 273 -4.38 -7.47 -22.16
CA GLU A 273 -4.26 -7.28 -23.61
C GLU A 273 -3.17 -6.26 -23.99
N ALA A 274 -3.13 -5.14 -23.29
CA ALA A 274 -2.13 -4.10 -23.52
C ALA A 274 -0.83 -4.37 -22.74
N GLU A 275 0.18 -3.52 -22.93
CA GLU A 275 1.53 -3.67 -22.36
C GLU A 275 1.62 -3.25 -20.88
N TYR A 276 0.61 -3.63 -20.10
CA TYR A 276 0.60 -3.37 -18.66
C TYR A 276 1.32 -4.45 -17.84
N LEU A 277 1.21 -5.70 -18.29
CA LEU A 277 1.97 -6.83 -17.76
C LEU A 277 3.23 -7.05 -18.59
N ALA A 278 4.29 -7.56 -17.96
CA ALA A 278 5.43 -8.10 -18.69
C ALA A 278 5.01 -9.15 -19.72
N ALA A 279 5.73 -9.21 -20.84
CA ALA A 279 5.33 -10.00 -22.00
C ALA A 279 5.04 -11.48 -21.69
N ALA A 280 5.83 -12.11 -20.83
CA ALA A 280 5.63 -13.50 -20.41
C ALA A 280 4.29 -13.70 -19.67
N ASP A 281 4.05 -12.89 -18.63
CA ASP A 281 2.81 -12.94 -17.85
C ASP A 281 1.59 -12.57 -18.69
N ARG A 282 1.73 -11.56 -19.56
CA ARG A 282 0.68 -11.15 -20.51
C ARG A 282 0.27 -12.30 -21.42
N MET A 283 1.25 -13.01 -21.99
CA MET A 283 1.02 -14.14 -22.87
C MET A 283 0.28 -15.28 -22.14
N ILE A 284 0.68 -15.60 -20.92
CA ILE A 284 0.01 -16.63 -20.10
C ILE A 284 -1.42 -16.19 -19.80
N ALA A 285 -1.61 -14.97 -19.26
CA ALA A 285 -2.93 -14.44 -18.93
C ALA A 285 -3.87 -14.41 -20.13
N ALA A 286 -3.38 -13.99 -21.30
CA ALA A 286 -4.15 -13.95 -22.54
C ALA A 286 -4.51 -15.35 -23.07
N ALA A 287 -3.81 -16.41 -22.66
CA ALA A 287 -4.11 -17.79 -23.04
C ALA A 287 -5.08 -18.48 -22.06
N LEU A 288 -5.24 -17.98 -20.84
CA LEU A 288 -6.13 -18.57 -19.84
C LEU A 288 -7.59 -18.56 -20.31
N PRO A 289 -8.39 -19.61 -20.00
CA PRO A 289 -9.82 -19.62 -20.28
C PRO A 289 -10.56 -18.61 -19.41
N PHE A 290 -11.72 -18.16 -19.87
CA PHE A 290 -12.62 -17.34 -19.07
C PHE A 290 -13.34 -18.19 -18.01
N SER A 291 -13.26 -17.77 -16.76
CA SER A 291 -14.03 -18.38 -15.66
C SER A 291 -15.52 -18.32 -15.99
N GLY A 292 -16.20 -19.47 -16.00
CA GLY A 292 -17.61 -19.56 -16.38
C GLY A 292 -17.88 -19.39 -17.87
N GLY A 293 -16.85 -19.26 -18.71
CA GLY A 293 -16.98 -19.18 -20.16
C GLY A 293 -17.57 -17.88 -20.72
N ASP A 294 -17.75 -16.84 -19.90
CA ASP A 294 -18.32 -15.56 -20.34
C ASP A 294 -17.25 -14.66 -21.00
N PRO A 295 -17.37 -14.37 -22.31
CA PRO A 295 -16.43 -13.53 -23.03
C PRO A 295 -16.80 -12.03 -23.03
N SER A 296 -17.86 -11.65 -22.32
CA SER A 296 -18.30 -10.26 -22.25
C SER A 296 -17.27 -9.39 -21.52
N SER A 297 -17.17 -8.13 -21.95
CA SER A 297 -16.28 -7.12 -21.39
C SER A 297 -16.51 -5.78 -22.10
N ALA A 298 -16.58 -4.70 -21.32
CA ALA A 298 -16.57 -3.34 -21.82
C ALA A 298 -15.16 -2.80 -22.16
N TYR A 299 -14.09 -3.47 -21.70
CA TYR A 299 -12.71 -2.97 -21.81
C TYR A 299 -11.81 -3.82 -22.69
N CYS A 300 -12.07 -5.12 -22.79
CA CYS A 300 -11.26 -6.09 -23.51
C CYS A 300 -11.83 -6.38 -24.89
N ARG A 301 -10.93 -6.68 -25.83
CA ARG A 301 -11.25 -7.03 -27.23
C ARG A 301 -11.47 -8.53 -27.41
N ARG A 302 -10.78 -9.36 -26.63
CA ARG A 302 -10.91 -10.81 -26.66
C ARG A 302 -12.35 -11.21 -26.31
N ARG A 303 -12.94 -11.99 -27.19
CA ARG A 303 -14.25 -12.63 -27.04
C ARG A 303 -14.08 -14.14 -27.19
#